data_AF-A0AA35XFN6-F1
#
_entry.id   AF-A0AA35XFN6-F1
#
_cell.length_a   1.000
_cell.length_b   1.000
_cell.length_c   1.000
_cell.angle_alpha   90.00
_cell.angle_beta   90.00
_cell.angle_gamma   90.00
#
_symmetry.space_group_name_H-M   'P 1'
#
loop_
_entity.id
_entity.type
_entity.pdbx_description
1 polymer ?
#
loop_
_entity_poly.entity_id
_entity_poly.type
_entity_poly.pdbx_seq_one_letter_code
_entity_poly.pdbx_strand_id
1 'polypeptide(L)'
;MNPLHPDCEQGPQVGKEQLDKIMDLIEIGKKEGATLAYGGERIGEKGYFVQPTVFTEVQDDMCIAEEEIFGPVMQIMKFKTIEEVIERSNNTKYGLAATVLTIET
;
A
#
# COMPACT_ATOMS: atom_id res chain seq x y z
N MET A 1 -3.12 18.00 12.25
CA MET A 1 -3.72 16.80 12.89
C MET A 1 -2.96 16.49 14.17
N ASN A 2 -3.64 15.99 15.21
CA ASN A 2 -3.04 15.62 16.50
C ASN A 2 -3.24 14.11 16.73
N PRO A 3 -2.16 13.30 16.78
CA PRO A 3 -2.28 11.85 16.97
C PRO A 3 -2.79 11.45 18.36
N LEU A 4 -2.81 12.39 19.33
CA LEU A 4 -3.35 12.16 20.67
C LEU A 4 -4.84 12.49 20.77
N HIS A 5 -5.47 12.97 19.70
CA HIS A 5 -6.91 13.20 19.69
C HIS A 5 -7.64 11.84 19.69
N PRO A 6 -8.67 11.63 20.52
CA PRO A 6 -9.33 10.32 20.64
C PRO A 6 -9.94 9.82 19.33
N ASP A 7 -10.41 10.72 18.47
CA ASP A 7 -10.98 10.38 17.16
C ASP A 7 -9.92 10.21 16.06
N CYS A 8 -8.62 10.28 16.39
CA CYS A 8 -7.55 10.10 15.42
C CYS A 8 -7.26 8.61 15.20
N GLU A 9 -7.75 8.05 14.10
CA GLU A 9 -7.51 6.64 13.74
C GLU A 9 -6.16 6.41 13.03
N GLN A 10 -5.59 7.46 12.41
CA GLN A 10 -4.31 7.36 11.70
C GLN A 10 -3.39 8.57 11.98
N GLY A 11 -2.24 8.30 12.60
CA GLY A 11 -1.20 9.28 12.92
C GLY A 11 -0.23 9.60 11.78
N PRO A 12 0.80 10.43 12.04
CA PRO A 12 1.84 10.70 11.06
C PRO A 12 2.81 9.52 10.91
N GLN A 13 3.55 9.51 9.82
CA GLN A 13 4.73 8.68 9.65
C GLN A 13 5.84 9.13 10.61
N VAL A 14 6.80 8.25 10.88
CA VAL A 14 7.84 8.47 11.90
C VAL A 14 8.77 9.66 11.59
N GLY A 15 8.97 9.99 10.31
CA GLY A 15 9.91 11.03 9.90
C GLY A 15 9.77 11.43 8.44
N LYS A 16 10.56 12.44 8.03
CA LYS A 16 10.59 12.96 6.65
C LYS A 16 11.01 11.88 5.64
N GLU A 17 12.03 11.10 5.96
CA GLU A 17 12.52 10.03 5.08
C GLU A 17 11.42 9.01 4.76
N GLN A 18 10.65 8.59 5.76
CA GLN A 18 9.53 7.67 5.56
C GLN A 18 8.41 8.30 4.73
N LEU A 19 8.08 9.58 4.99
CA LEU A 19 7.13 10.33 4.18
C LEU A 19 7.56 10.37 2.71
N ASP A 20 8.79 10.81 2.46
CA ASP A 20 9.32 10.96 1.10
C ASP A 20 9.32 9.61 0.37
N LYS A 21 9.82 8.53 1.01
CA LYS A 21 9.81 7.17 0.45
C LYS A 21 8.40 6.75 0.04
N ILE A 22 7.40 6.95 0.91
CA ILE A 22 6.02 6.58 0.61
C ILE A 22 5.48 7.41 -0.57
N MET A 23 5.72 8.72 -0.57
CA MET A 23 5.26 9.59 -1.66
C MET A 23 5.92 9.23 -3.00
N ASP A 24 7.20 8.90 -3.01
CA ASP A 24 7.93 8.46 -4.20
C ASP A 24 7.36 7.16 -4.76
N LEU A 25 7.06 6.17 -3.91
CA LEU A 25 6.45 4.90 -4.32
C LEU A 25 5.02 5.09 -4.83
N ILE A 26 4.24 6.01 -4.25
CA ILE A 26 2.92 6.38 -4.78
C ILE A 26 3.06 6.98 -6.19
N GLU A 27 4.03 7.87 -6.41
CA GLU A 27 4.27 8.45 -7.74
C GLU A 27 4.76 7.41 -8.76
N ILE A 28 5.57 6.43 -8.34
CA ILE A 28 5.98 5.31 -9.19
C ILE A 28 4.77 4.48 -9.61
N GLY A 29 3.89 4.12 -8.67
CA GLY A 29 2.66 3.36 -8.98
C GLY A 29 1.78 4.06 -10.02
N LYS A 30 1.62 5.39 -9.91
CA LYS A 30 0.90 6.19 -10.92
C LYS A 30 1.58 6.12 -12.30
N LYS A 31 2.91 6.21 -12.35
CA LYS A 31 3.70 6.20 -13.60
C LYS A 31 3.70 4.84 -14.29
N GLU A 32 3.68 3.76 -13.52
CA GLU A 32 3.63 2.39 -14.04
C GLU A 32 2.23 2.00 -14.54
N GLY A 33 1.22 2.82 -14.28
CA GLY A 33 -0.14 2.66 -14.83
C GLY A 33 -1.14 2.05 -13.86
N ALA A 34 -0.78 1.88 -12.57
CA ALA A 34 -1.76 1.54 -11.56
C ALA A 34 -2.79 2.68 -11.41
N THR A 35 -4.04 2.32 -11.13
CA THR A 35 -5.10 3.31 -10.91
C THR A 35 -5.09 3.74 -9.45
N LEU A 36 -4.83 5.02 -9.19
CA LEU A 36 -5.02 5.61 -7.86
C LEU A 36 -6.51 5.79 -7.58
N ALA A 37 -7.12 4.84 -6.88
CA ALA A 37 -8.54 4.82 -6.59
C ALA A 37 -8.93 5.76 -5.44
N TYR A 38 -8.02 5.98 -4.48
CA TYR A 38 -8.23 6.89 -3.34
C TYR A 38 -6.90 7.37 -2.76
N GLY A 39 -6.91 8.59 -2.20
CA GLY A 39 -5.79 9.14 -1.44
C GLY A 39 -4.61 9.53 -2.31
N GLY A 40 -3.40 9.13 -1.91
CA GLY A 40 -2.19 9.34 -2.70
C GLY A 40 -1.51 10.69 -2.52
N GLU A 41 -1.89 11.46 -1.49
CA GLU A 41 -1.31 12.77 -1.19
C GLU A 41 -0.85 12.90 0.27
N ARG A 42 0.04 13.87 0.49
CA ARG A 42 0.40 14.35 1.83
C ARG A 42 -0.72 15.21 2.40
N ILE A 43 -1.01 15.07 3.70
CA ILE A 43 -1.98 15.93 4.38
C ILE A 43 -1.28 17.11 5.07
N GLY A 44 -1.48 18.31 4.51
CA GLY A 44 -1.00 19.57 5.07
C GLY A 44 0.53 19.73 5.06
N GLU A 45 1.00 20.83 5.63
CA GLU A 45 2.42 21.22 5.58
C GLU A 45 3.23 20.82 6.82
N LYS A 46 2.57 20.56 7.95
CA LYS A 46 3.19 20.22 9.23
C LYS A 46 2.99 18.75 9.60
N GLY A 47 4.04 18.13 10.12
CA GLY A 47 4.07 16.70 10.39
C GLY A 47 4.18 15.86 9.11
N TYR A 48 4.20 14.55 9.28
CA TYR A 48 4.49 13.58 8.21
C TYR A 48 3.27 12.75 7.86
N PHE A 49 2.14 13.40 7.57
CA PHE A 49 0.88 12.69 7.34
C PHE A 49 0.70 12.33 5.87
N VAL A 50 0.35 11.07 5.61
CA VAL A 50 0.01 10.54 4.29
C VAL A 50 -1.46 10.12 4.33
N GLN A 51 -2.23 10.43 3.28
CA GLN A 51 -3.59 9.91 3.15
C GLN A 51 -3.57 8.37 3.07
N PRO A 52 -4.55 7.67 3.68
CA PRO A 52 -4.82 6.29 3.31
C PRO A 52 -4.96 6.21 1.80
N THR A 53 -4.23 5.30 1.16
CA THR A 53 -4.07 5.26 -0.29
C THR A 53 -4.47 3.88 -0.80
N VAL A 54 -5.24 3.84 -1.89
CA VAL A 54 -5.67 2.58 -2.52
C VAL A 54 -5.31 2.63 -4.01
N PHE A 55 -4.52 1.65 -4.44
CA PHE A 55 -4.28 1.37 -5.84
C PHE A 55 -5.10 0.16 -6.31
N THR A 56 -5.69 0.27 -7.50
CA THR A 56 -6.33 -0.83 -8.22
C THR A 56 -5.67 -1.05 -9.57
N GLU A 57 -5.98 -2.16 -10.22
CA GLU A 57 -5.37 -2.57 -11.51
C GLU A 57 -3.84 -2.70 -11.42
N VAL A 58 -3.32 -3.03 -10.23
CA VAL A 58 -1.90 -3.30 -9.99
C VAL A 58 -1.52 -4.62 -10.66
N GLN A 59 -0.40 -4.61 -11.39
CA GLN A 59 0.20 -5.81 -12.00
C GLN A 59 1.38 -6.28 -11.14
N ASP A 60 1.69 -7.58 -11.22
CA ASP A 60 2.67 -8.23 -10.33
C ASP A 60 4.11 -7.71 -10.53
N ASP A 61 4.42 -7.16 -11.71
CA ASP A 61 5.75 -6.63 -12.09
C ASP A 61 5.92 -5.13 -11.79
N MET A 62 4.91 -4.48 -11.21
CA MET A 62 5.00 -3.09 -10.77
C MET A 62 5.88 -2.97 -9.53
N CYS A 63 6.67 -1.91 -9.43
CA CYS A 63 7.53 -1.64 -8.28
C CYS A 63 6.74 -1.60 -6.97
N ILE A 64 5.50 -1.06 -6.99
CA ILE A 64 4.65 -1.05 -5.79
C ILE A 64 4.21 -2.46 -5.35
N ALA A 65 4.11 -3.43 -6.27
CA ALA A 65 3.77 -4.82 -5.97
C ALA A 65 4.95 -5.62 -5.40
N GLU A 66 6.17 -5.25 -5.78
CA GLU A 66 7.39 -5.96 -5.37
C GLU A 66 8.07 -5.38 -4.13
N GLU A 67 8.02 -4.06 -3.94
CA GLU A 67 8.77 -3.36 -2.90
C GLU A 67 7.92 -3.01 -1.68
N GLU A 68 8.55 -3.11 -0.50
CA GLU A 68 7.90 -2.78 0.76
C GLU A 68 7.76 -1.25 0.94
N ILE A 69 6.53 -0.75 0.81
CA ILE A 69 6.19 0.67 0.97
C ILE A 69 6.31 1.12 2.43
N PHE A 70 5.82 0.31 3.37
CA PHE A 70 5.80 0.61 4.81
C PHE A 70 5.01 1.90 5.14
N GLY A 71 3.90 2.12 4.43
CA GLY A 71 2.99 3.25 4.61
C GLY A 71 1.53 2.83 4.47
N PRO A 72 0.58 3.76 4.63
CA PRO A 72 -0.85 3.46 4.56
C PRO A 72 -1.32 3.32 3.10
N VAL A 73 -0.74 2.37 2.37
CA VAL A 73 -0.95 2.15 0.93
C VAL A 73 -1.38 0.69 0.70
N MET A 74 -2.60 0.51 0.23
CA MET A 74 -3.16 -0.79 -0.14
C MET A 74 -3.15 -0.96 -1.66
N GLN A 75 -2.82 -2.17 -2.10
CA GLN A 75 -2.84 -2.57 -3.49
C GLN A 75 -3.87 -3.67 -3.68
N ILE A 76 -4.72 -3.53 -4.68
CA ILE A 76 -5.81 -4.47 -4.98
C ILE A 76 -5.54 -5.10 -6.34
N MET A 77 -5.43 -6.43 -6.32
CA MET A 77 -5.18 -7.27 -7.49
C MET A 77 -6.30 -8.31 -7.61
N LYS A 78 -6.77 -8.53 -8.83
CA LYS A 78 -7.78 -9.57 -9.13
C LYS A 78 -7.06 -10.86 -9.53
N PHE A 79 -7.62 -12.00 -9.14
CA PHE A 79 -7.19 -13.34 -9.56
C PHE A 79 -8.43 -14.19 -9.87
N LYS A 80 -8.26 -15.32 -10.56
CA LYS A 80 -9.36 -16.19 -10.98
C LYS A 80 -9.36 -17.57 -10.32
N THR A 81 -8.19 -18.17 -10.09
CA THR A 81 -8.10 -19.51 -9.49
C THR A 81 -7.24 -19.51 -8.23
N ILE A 82 -7.43 -20.53 -7.40
CA ILE A 82 -6.64 -20.71 -6.17
C ILE A 82 -5.17 -20.96 -6.52
N GLU A 83 -4.91 -21.75 -7.56
CA GLU A 83 -3.55 -22.04 -8.03
C GLU A 83 -2.83 -20.77 -8.48
N GLU A 84 -3.52 -19.91 -9.24
CA GLU A 84 -2.99 -18.63 -9.70
C GLU A 84 -2.61 -17.73 -8.52
N VAL A 85 -3.51 -17.56 -7.54
CA VAL A 85 -3.21 -16.67 -6.40
C VAL A 85 -2.12 -17.25 -5.49
N ILE A 86 -2.01 -18.58 -5.36
CA ILE A 86 -0.91 -19.21 -4.63
C ILE A 86 0.42 -18.94 -5.34
N GLU A 87 0.49 -19.10 -6.66
CA GLU A 87 1.71 -18.80 -7.44
C GLU A 87 2.10 -17.34 -7.28
N ARG A 88 1.16 -16.41 -7.50
CA ARG A 88 1.40 -14.96 -7.41
C ARG A 88 1.79 -14.52 -6.02
N SER A 89 1.13 -15.03 -4.97
CA SER A 89 1.46 -14.69 -3.57
C SER A 89 2.86 -15.15 -3.16
N ASN A 90 3.37 -16.21 -3.78
CA ASN A 90 4.72 -16.73 -3.53
C ASN A 90 5.78 -16.13 -4.48
N ASN A 91 5.38 -15.40 -5.52
CA ASN A 91 6.29 -14.71 -6.44
C ASN A 91 6.80 -13.39 -5.83
N THR A 92 7.51 -13.50 -4.72
CA THR A 92 8.12 -12.38 -4.02
C THR A 92 9.41 -12.83 -3.33
N LYS A 93 10.32 -11.88 -3.11
CA LYS A 93 11.55 -12.10 -2.34
C LYS A 93 11.32 -12.21 -0.82
N TYR A 94 10.10 -11.90 -0.36
CA TYR A 94 9.70 -11.89 1.04
C TYR A 94 8.89 -13.14 1.45
N GLY A 95 8.64 -13.31 2.75
CA GLY A 95 7.89 -14.48 3.26
C GLY A 95 7.52 -14.39 4.73
N LEU A 96 7.20 -13.18 5.22
CA LEU A 96 6.98 -12.93 6.64
C LEU A 96 5.59 -13.37 7.13
N ALA A 97 4.54 -12.97 6.42
CA ALA A 97 3.16 -13.27 6.80
C ALA A 97 2.25 -13.31 5.56
N ALA A 98 1.18 -14.11 5.65
CA ALA A 98 0.09 -14.15 4.69
C ALA A 98 -1.23 -14.32 5.46
N THR A 99 -2.33 -13.76 4.94
CA THR A 99 -3.67 -13.92 5.51
C THR A 99 -4.60 -14.45 4.43
N VAL A 100 -5.32 -15.53 4.74
CA VAL A 100 -6.31 -16.15 3.85
C VAL A 100 -7.67 -16.04 4.51
N LEU A 101 -8.64 -15.54 3.76
CA LEU A 101 -10.05 -15.46 4.17
C LEU A 101 -10.85 -16.42 3.28
N THR A 102 -11.29 -17.53 3.86
CA THR A 102 -12.15 -18.54 3.21
C THR A 102 -13.18 -19.05 4.22
N ILE A 103 -14.30 -19.55 3.71
CA ILE A 103 -15.32 -20.27 4.50
C ILE A 103 -15.22 -21.78 4.34
N GLU A 104 -14.41 -22.26 3.39
CA GLU A 104 -14.15 -23.68 3.18
C GLU A 104 -13.12 -24.16 4.20
N THR A 105 -13.47 -25.18 4.98
CA THR A 105 -12.63 -25.84 5.99
C THR A 105 -11.77 -26.94 5.41
#